data_AF-A0A2H4SQ90-F1
#
_entry.id   AF-A0A2H4SQ90-F1
#
_cell.length_a   1.000
_cell.length_b   1.000
_cell.length_c   1.000
_cell.angle_alpha   90.00
_cell.angle_beta   90.00
_cell.angle_gamma   90.00
#
_symmetry.space_group_name_H-M   'P 1'
#
loop_
_entity.id
_entity.type
_entity.pdbx_description
1 polymer ?
#
loop_
_entity_poly.entity_id
_entity_poly.type
_entity_poly.pdbx_seq_one_letter_code
_entity_poly.pdbx_strand_id
1 'polypeptide(L)'
;MLESFKPDYIAPLILALCSDVCPDPTGGLYEVGSGWAGKTRWQQAGGHGFPVDVPLTPEEVVKNWKAITDFEDGRAENPERTTDSFGKIMGNLENKAGSSKAASAAPANEYLAAIDEALKTEGAPTPFTYEERDTLLYNIGVGAKATELDYVFEGAENFQLLPTYGVIPAMTADVGFSFDKIVPNFNPMTLLHGEQYLEVRKFPLPTSANLVSRGRLLEAVDKGKAAVVKTAITTTLAETGEEVFYNEMTVFLRGAGGFDGQKQPADRGAATAANVPPKRAPDHVHEEYVHPDQAAIYRLSGDYNPLHVDPAFAKMGGFKKPILHGLCSFGIAGKAIYDKFGPIKNIKVRFAGTVDPGQTIITEMWKEGNKVIFTSKVKETGKPSIAGAAAELVSADKSKI
;
A
#
# COMPACT_ATOMS: atom_id res chain seq x y z
N MET A 1 37.82 -15.05 -29.70
CA MET A 1 37.83 -13.59 -29.42
C MET A 1 37.36 -12.77 -30.62
N LEU A 2 37.90 -12.94 -31.84
CA LEU A 2 37.37 -12.24 -33.03
C LEU A 2 35.92 -12.63 -33.38
N GLU A 3 35.52 -13.87 -33.12
CA GLU A 3 34.16 -14.32 -33.43
C GLU A 3 33.07 -13.68 -32.58
N SER A 4 33.39 -13.13 -31.39
CA SER A 4 32.41 -12.49 -30.52
C SER A 4 32.14 -11.03 -30.90
N PHE A 5 32.95 -10.39 -31.75
CA PHE A 5 32.76 -8.99 -32.18
C PHE A 5 31.91 -8.83 -33.45
N LYS A 6 31.09 -9.83 -33.79
CA LYS A 6 30.21 -9.77 -34.97
C LYS A 6 29.03 -8.81 -34.73
N PRO A 7 28.64 -8.00 -35.73
CA PRO A 7 27.44 -7.15 -35.67
C PRO A 7 26.15 -7.92 -35.36
N ASP A 8 26.11 -9.22 -35.66
CA ASP A 8 24.98 -10.12 -35.38
C ASP A 8 24.59 -10.14 -33.89
N TYR A 9 25.52 -9.83 -33.00
CA TYR A 9 25.28 -9.74 -31.56
C TYR A 9 24.77 -8.37 -31.08
N ILE A 10 24.65 -7.39 -31.99
CA ILE A 10 24.13 -6.04 -31.73
C ILE A 10 22.71 -5.90 -32.29
N ALA A 11 22.49 -6.41 -33.51
CA ALA A 11 21.25 -6.22 -34.26
C ALA A 11 19.95 -6.58 -33.51
N PRO A 12 19.86 -7.67 -32.71
CA PRO A 12 18.63 -8.03 -31.99
C PRO A 12 18.18 -6.97 -30.98
N LEU A 13 19.10 -6.32 -30.25
CA LEU A 13 18.73 -5.27 -29.30
C LEU A 13 18.15 -4.07 -30.03
N ILE A 14 18.74 -3.67 -31.16
CA ILE A 14 18.25 -2.54 -31.96
C ILE A 14 16.84 -2.84 -32.50
N LEU A 15 16.63 -4.06 -33.02
CA LEU A 15 15.30 -4.48 -33.49
C LEU A 15 14.27 -4.46 -32.36
N ALA A 16 14.63 -4.92 -31.16
CA ALA A 16 13.75 -4.85 -30.00
C ALA A 16 13.41 -3.39 -29.64
N LEU A 17 14.40 -2.51 -29.53
CA LEU A 17 14.19 -1.08 -29.20
C LEU A 17 13.34 -0.34 -30.24
N CYS A 18 13.26 -0.83 -31.49
CA CYS A 18 12.43 -0.29 -32.56
C CYS A 18 11.07 -0.99 -32.73
N SER A 19 10.76 -1.99 -31.89
CA SER A 19 9.51 -2.76 -31.96
C SER A 19 8.43 -2.22 -31.04
N ASP A 20 7.18 -2.52 -31.36
CA ASP A 20 5.98 -2.26 -30.55
C ASP A 20 5.85 -3.20 -29.33
N VAL A 21 6.70 -4.22 -29.24
CA VAL A 21 6.69 -5.22 -28.16
C VAL A 21 7.73 -4.95 -27.07
N CYS A 22 8.62 -3.97 -27.26
CA CYS A 22 9.61 -3.61 -26.24
C CYS A 22 9.01 -2.58 -25.26
N PRO A 23 8.97 -2.86 -23.95
CA PRO A 23 8.35 -1.96 -22.98
C PRO A 23 9.17 -0.67 -22.81
N ASP A 24 8.59 0.43 -23.29
CA ASP A 24 9.04 1.83 -23.13
C ASP A 24 10.56 2.08 -23.23
N PRO A 25 11.15 1.91 -24.43
CA PRO A 25 12.59 2.13 -24.64
C PRO A 25 12.98 3.62 -24.71
N THR A 26 12.00 4.53 -24.66
CA THR A 26 12.19 5.94 -24.98
C THR A 26 13.07 6.65 -23.96
N GLY A 27 14.07 7.40 -24.45
CA GLY A 27 14.95 8.21 -23.58
C GLY A 27 16.02 7.43 -22.81
N GLY A 28 16.11 6.12 -22.99
CA GLY A 28 17.17 5.29 -22.39
C GLY A 28 18.50 5.34 -23.15
N LEU A 29 19.60 5.13 -22.43
CA LEU A 29 20.93 4.87 -22.99
C LEU A 29 21.22 3.37 -22.85
N TYR A 30 21.54 2.69 -23.95
CA TYR A 30 21.78 1.25 -23.95
C TYR A 30 23.16 0.95 -24.53
N GLU A 31 23.85 0.01 -23.90
CA GLU A 31 25.16 -0.49 -24.32
C GLU A 31 25.02 -1.93 -24.78
N VAL A 32 25.73 -2.30 -25.85
CA VAL A 32 25.67 -3.64 -26.41
C VAL A 32 26.98 -4.00 -27.09
N GLY A 33 27.42 -5.24 -26.89
CA GLY A 33 28.63 -5.76 -27.51
C GLY A 33 28.90 -7.20 -27.09
N SER A 34 29.40 -8.01 -28.03
CA SER A 34 29.75 -9.42 -27.79
C SER A 34 28.66 -10.26 -27.12
N GLY A 35 27.39 -9.99 -27.42
CA GLY A 35 26.24 -10.72 -26.90
C GLY A 35 25.78 -10.27 -25.51
N TRP A 36 26.40 -9.24 -24.93
CA TRP A 36 25.95 -8.58 -23.71
C TRP A 36 25.18 -7.29 -24.04
N ALA A 37 24.12 -7.01 -23.29
CA ALA A 37 23.35 -5.77 -23.37
C ALA A 37 23.03 -5.24 -21.96
N GLY A 38 23.07 -3.92 -21.79
CA GLY A 38 22.73 -3.25 -20.54
C GLY A 38 22.14 -1.85 -20.76
N LYS A 39 21.33 -1.38 -19.81
CA LYS A 39 20.86 0.03 -19.77
C LYS A 39 21.79 0.83 -18.87
N THR A 40 22.34 1.91 -19.40
CA THR A 40 23.11 2.91 -18.65
C THR A 40 22.17 4.03 -18.23
N ARG A 41 22.34 4.50 -16.99
CA ARG A 41 21.58 5.63 -16.44
C ARG A 41 22.49 6.54 -15.63
N TRP A 42 22.07 7.78 -15.46
CA TRP A 42 22.74 8.69 -14.55
C TRP A 42 22.36 8.38 -13.10
N GLN A 43 23.34 8.48 -12.21
CA GLN A 43 23.15 8.50 -10.77
C GLN A 43 23.58 9.87 -10.26
N GLN A 44 22.79 10.45 -9.35
CA GLN A 44 23.08 11.72 -8.69
C GLN A 44 23.32 11.44 -7.20
N ALA A 45 24.43 11.94 -6.66
CA ALA A 45 24.74 11.85 -5.23
C ALA A 45 23.67 12.53 -4.35
N GLY A 46 23.69 12.24 -3.05
CA GLY A 46 22.84 12.92 -2.08
C GLY A 46 23.11 14.43 -1.99
N GLY A 47 24.37 14.82 -2.20
CA GLY A 47 24.80 16.22 -2.19
C GLY A 47 24.84 16.86 -0.81
N HIS A 48 25.21 18.13 -0.76
CA HIS A 48 25.23 18.94 0.46
C HIS A 48 24.48 20.26 0.23
N GLY A 49 23.61 20.61 1.17
CA GLY A 49 22.89 21.87 1.15
C GLY A 49 23.66 22.96 1.89
N PHE A 50 23.98 24.06 1.21
CA PHE A 50 24.60 25.23 1.83
C PHE A 50 23.53 26.25 2.24
N PRO A 51 23.68 26.95 3.38
CA PRO A 51 22.74 27.99 3.73
C PRO A 51 22.76 29.13 2.70
N VAL A 52 21.57 29.62 2.34
CA VAL A 52 21.38 30.59 1.25
C VAL A 52 21.45 32.05 1.70
N ASP A 53 21.50 32.29 3.01
CA ASP A 53 21.52 33.62 3.64
C ASP A 53 22.91 34.06 4.10
N VAL A 54 23.94 33.25 3.83
CA VAL A 54 25.35 33.60 4.08
C VAL A 54 26.18 33.45 2.80
N PRO A 55 27.28 34.20 2.66
CA PRO A 55 28.18 34.02 1.53
C PRO A 55 28.74 32.59 1.47
N LEU A 56 28.49 31.88 0.37
CA LEU A 56 29.12 30.58 0.09
C LEU A 56 30.55 30.78 -0.41
N THR A 57 31.53 30.32 0.36
CA THR A 57 32.95 30.41 0.02
C THR A 57 33.49 29.13 -0.60
N PRO A 58 34.51 29.18 -1.48
CA PRO A 58 35.16 27.99 -2.02
C PRO A 58 35.68 27.04 -0.93
N GLU A 59 36.19 27.58 0.17
CA GLU A 59 36.72 26.81 1.30
C GLU A 59 35.63 25.97 1.97
N GLU A 60 34.42 26.52 2.12
CA GLU A 60 33.29 25.79 2.71
C GLU A 60 32.76 24.70 1.76
N VAL A 61 32.84 24.92 0.44
CA VAL A 61 32.54 23.87 -0.57
C VAL A 61 33.54 22.73 -0.48
N VAL A 62 34.85 23.03 -0.43
CA VAL A 62 35.92 22.03 -0.33
C VAL A 62 35.80 21.22 0.97
N LYS A 63 35.48 21.89 2.08
CA LYS A 63 35.27 21.24 3.38
C LYS A 63 34.15 20.20 3.36
N ASN A 64 33.09 20.43 2.57
CA ASN A 64 31.95 19.52 2.44
C ASN A 64 32.02 18.62 1.19
N TRP A 65 33.15 18.64 0.46
CA TRP A 65 33.30 17.94 -0.81
C TRP A 65 32.97 16.45 -0.72
N LYS A 66 33.39 15.78 0.37
CA LYS A 66 33.09 14.38 0.60
C LYS A 66 31.59 14.09 0.54
N ALA A 67 30.75 14.91 1.15
CA ALA A 67 29.30 14.74 1.14
C ALA A 67 28.65 15.14 -0.20
N ILE A 68 29.28 16.06 -0.95
CA ILE A 68 28.83 16.44 -2.30
C ILE A 68 28.97 15.26 -3.27
N THR A 69 30.05 14.49 -3.13
CA THR A 69 30.41 13.39 -4.03
C THR A 69 30.13 12.00 -3.45
N ASP A 70 29.41 11.89 -2.34
CA ASP A 70 29.10 10.60 -1.72
C ASP A 70 27.88 9.96 -2.39
N PHE A 71 28.12 8.80 -3.02
CA PHE A 71 27.07 7.99 -3.64
C PHE A 71 26.58 6.86 -2.71
N GLU A 72 27.28 6.63 -1.59
CA GLU A 72 27.06 5.49 -0.69
C GLU A 72 26.33 5.88 0.60
N ASP A 73 25.93 7.13 0.74
CA ASP A 73 25.27 7.67 1.94
C ASP A 73 23.76 7.36 2.02
N GLY A 74 23.25 6.58 1.08
CA GLY A 74 21.84 6.18 0.98
C GLY A 74 20.89 7.24 0.44
N ARG A 75 21.40 8.40 -0.02
CA ARG A 75 20.60 9.49 -0.62
C ARG A 75 20.85 9.65 -2.14
N ALA A 76 21.62 8.75 -2.73
CA ALA A 76 21.86 8.74 -4.16
C ALA A 76 20.58 8.33 -4.90
N GLU A 77 20.28 9.06 -5.97
CA GLU A 77 19.05 8.91 -6.75
C GLU A 77 19.41 8.76 -8.23
N ASN A 78 18.43 8.39 -9.05
CA ASN A 78 18.64 8.12 -10.48
C ASN A 78 17.60 8.91 -11.29
N PRO A 79 17.80 10.23 -11.44
CA PRO A 79 16.84 11.08 -12.11
C PRO A 79 16.72 10.71 -13.59
N GLU A 80 15.48 10.63 -14.09
CA GLU A 80 15.22 10.36 -15.51
C GLU A 80 14.75 11.61 -16.26
N ARG A 81 14.25 12.62 -15.53
CA ARG A 81 13.84 13.92 -16.07
C ARG A 81 14.60 15.06 -15.40
N THR A 82 14.69 16.18 -16.10
CA THR A 82 15.28 17.41 -15.56
C THR A 82 14.59 17.84 -14.25
N THR A 83 13.27 17.69 -14.16
CA THR A 83 12.46 17.98 -12.97
C THR A 83 12.88 17.20 -11.74
N ASP A 84 13.29 15.94 -11.89
CA ASP A 84 13.67 15.06 -10.77
C ASP A 84 14.93 15.57 -10.08
N SER A 85 15.82 16.21 -10.85
CA SER A 85 17.07 16.79 -10.35
C SER A 85 16.87 18.12 -9.60
N PHE A 86 15.74 18.81 -9.79
CA PHE A 86 15.47 20.10 -9.14
C PHE A 86 14.98 19.97 -7.69
N GLY A 87 14.45 18.81 -7.28
CA GLY A 87 13.87 18.62 -5.95
C GLY A 87 14.84 18.95 -4.80
N LYS A 88 16.09 18.50 -4.91
CA LYS A 88 17.15 18.78 -3.93
C LYS A 88 17.56 20.26 -3.91
N ILE A 89 17.53 20.93 -5.06
CA ILE A 89 17.83 22.37 -5.18
C ILE A 89 16.72 23.18 -4.50
N MET A 90 15.47 22.86 -4.80
CA MET A 90 14.30 23.52 -4.20
C MET A 90 14.25 23.29 -2.69
N GLY A 91 14.53 22.07 -2.22
CA GLY A 91 14.59 21.76 -0.78
C GLY A 91 15.69 22.51 -0.03
N ASN A 92 16.72 23.02 -0.70
CA ASN A 92 17.78 23.82 -0.08
C ASN A 92 17.48 25.34 -0.06
N LEU A 93 16.44 25.81 -0.75
CA LEU A 93 16.11 27.25 -0.82
C LEU A 93 15.80 27.87 0.55
N GLU A 94 15.36 27.06 1.52
CA GLU A 94 15.03 27.50 2.88
C GLU A 94 16.16 27.28 3.89
N ASN A 95 17.31 26.73 3.47
CA ASN A 95 18.44 26.46 4.35
C ASN A 95 19.09 27.79 4.80
N LYS A 96 19.00 28.13 6.09
CA LYS A 96 19.53 29.39 6.66
C LYS A 96 20.51 29.16 7.82
N ALA A 97 21.55 29.97 7.91
CA ALA A 97 22.61 29.84 8.90
C ALA A 97 22.08 30.11 10.32
N GLY A 98 22.38 29.22 11.26
CA GLY A 98 21.91 29.31 12.65
C GLY A 98 20.56 28.63 12.91
N SER A 99 19.96 27.98 11.91
CA SER A 99 18.89 27.01 12.14
C SER A 99 19.47 25.77 12.85
N SER A 100 19.29 25.68 14.18
CA SER A 100 19.36 24.39 14.85
C SER A 100 18.42 23.43 14.12
N LYS A 101 18.79 22.16 13.91
CA LYS A 101 17.89 21.06 13.50
C LYS A 101 16.77 20.85 14.54
N ALA A 102 15.90 21.83 14.69
CA ALA A 102 14.51 21.65 15.05
C ALA A 102 13.81 21.19 13.78
N ALA A 103 12.84 20.29 13.91
CA ALA A 103 11.92 19.96 12.83
C ALA A 103 11.51 21.27 12.15
N SER A 104 11.91 21.44 10.89
CA SER A 104 11.57 22.63 10.13
C SER A 104 10.05 22.65 10.03
N ALA A 105 9.44 23.56 10.78
CA ALA A 105 8.08 23.99 10.50
C ALA A 105 8.15 24.64 9.12
N ALA A 106 7.72 23.89 8.11
CA ALA A 106 7.44 24.45 6.80
C ALA A 106 6.48 25.64 6.97
N PRO A 107 6.49 26.62 6.04
CA PRO A 107 5.42 27.62 6.02
C PRO A 107 4.10 26.86 5.92
N ALA A 108 3.31 26.90 7.00
CA ALA A 108 2.15 26.04 7.26
C ALA A 108 1.00 26.15 6.25
N ASN A 109 1.19 26.84 5.11
CA ASN A 109 0.15 27.13 4.14
C ASN A 109 0.28 26.34 2.83
N GLU A 110 1.49 25.91 2.41
CA GLU A 110 1.61 25.21 1.12
C GLU A 110 0.98 23.80 1.17
N TYR A 111 1.18 23.07 2.27
CA TYR A 111 0.56 21.75 2.46
C TYR A 111 -0.95 21.86 2.61
N LEU A 112 -1.45 22.89 3.29
CA LEU A 112 -2.90 23.11 3.41
C LEU A 112 -3.53 23.43 2.05
N ALA A 113 -2.88 24.26 1.23
CA ALA A 113 -3.32 24.53 -0.13
C ALA A 113 -3.28 23.26 -1.01
N ALA A 114 -2.22 22.46 -0.90
CA ALA A 114 -2.10 21.19 -1.62
C ALA A 114 -3.13 20.15 -1.17
N ILE A 115 -3.44 20.09 0.14
CA ILE A 115 -4.52 19.27 0.69
C ILE A 115 -5.86 19.75 0.15
N ASP A 116 -6.14 21.05 0.16
CA ASP A 116 -7.37 21.65 -0.36
C ASP A 116 -7.57 21.40 -1.86
N GLU A 117 -6.48 21.36 -2.63
CA GLU A 117 -6.48 20.95 -4.04
C GLU A 117 -6.74 19.45 -4.18
N ALA A 118 -6.00 18.62 -3.44
CA ALA A 118 -6.14 17.16 -3.47
C ALA A 118 -7.53 16.68 -3.04
N LEU A 119 -8.19 17.38 -2.10
CA LEU A 119 -9.58 17.11 -1.70
C LEU A 119 -10.59 17.33 -2.83
N LYS A 120 -10.25 18.13 -3.85
CA LYS A 120 -11.10 18.45 -5.01
C LYS A 120 -10.74 17.62 -6.25
N THR A 121 -9.62 16.89 -6.20
CA THR A 121 -9.12 16.07 -7.29
C THR A 121 -9.51 14.61 -7.08
N GLU A 122 -9.93 13.96 -8.16
CA GLU A 122 -10.09 12.51 -8.21
C GLU A 122 -8.98 11.93 -9.10
N GLY A 123 -8.48 10.75 -8.73
CA GLY A 123 -7.46 10.04 -9.51
C GLY A 123 -7.98 9.55 -10.86
N ALA A 124 -7.04 9.28 -11.76
CA ALA A 124 -7.35 8.73 -13.07
C ALA A 124 -8.04 7.35 -12.95
N PRO A 125 -8.91 6.98 -13.92
CA PRO A 125 -9.48 5.63 -13.93
C PRO A 125 -8.38 4.59 -13.98
N THR A 126 -8.35 3.71 -12.99
CA THR A 126 -7.40 2.60 -12.95
C THR A 126 -8.11 1.31 -13.34
N PRO A 127 -7.86 0.76 -14.55
CA PRO A 127 -8.45 -0.51 -14.95
C PRO A 127 -7.86 -1.67 -14.13
N PHE A 128 -8.68 -2.65 -13.80
CA PHE A 128 -8.27 -3.85 -13.10
C PHE A 128 -9.11 -5.04 -13.58
N THR A 129 -8.48 -6.11 -14.04
CA THR A 129 -9.18 -7.33 -14.49
C THR A 129 -8.77 -8.49 -13.62
N TYR A 130 -9.74 -9.34 -13.29
CA TYR A 130 -9.47 -10.61 -12.65
C TYR A 130 -10.33 -11.73 -13.23
N GLU A 131 -9.77 -12.92 -13.21
CA GLU A 131 -10.39 -14.15 -13.67
C GLU A 131 -10.58 -15.13 -12.50
N GLU A 132 -11.22 -16.27 -12.77
CA GLU A 132 -11.44 -17.31 -11.75
C GLU A 132 -10.14 -17.79 -11.10
N ARG A 133 -9.03 -17.81 -11.86
CA ARG A 133 -7.69 -18.08 -11.34
C ARG A 133 -7.32 -17.14 -10.19
N ASP A 134 -7.60 -15.85 -10.33
CA ASP A 134 -7.24 -14.85 -9.33
C ASP A 134 -8.17 -14.94 -8.11
N THR A 135 -9.43 -15.32 -8.32
CA THR A 135 -10.37 -15.70 -7.26
C THR A 135 -9.84 -16.87 -6.43
N LEU A 136 -9.44 -17.97 -7.08
CA LEU A 136 -8.85 -19.14 -6.44
C LEU A 136 -7.59 -18.76 -5.65
N LEU A 137 -6.70 -18.01 -6.30
CA LEU A 137 -5.42 -17.60 -5.73
C LEU A 137 -5.61 -16.72 -4.48
N TYR A 138 -6.52 -15.75 -4.53
CA TYR A 138 -6.82 -14.93 -3.36
C TYR A 138 -7.44 -15.75 -2.24
N ASN A 139 -8.45 -16.56 -2.54
CA ASN A 139 -9.13 -17.37 -1.55
C ASN A 139 -8.13 -18.26 -0.79
N ILE A 140 -7.22 -18.94 -1.50
CA ILE A 140 -6.12 -19.73 -0.91
C ILE A 140 -5.14 -18.81 -0.14
N GLY A 141 -4.80 -17.66 -0.73
CA GLY A 141 -3.92 -16.65 -0.14
C GLY A 141 -4.42 -16.08 1.19
N VAL A 142 -5.72 -16.18 1.49
CA VAL A 142 -6.33 -15.80 2.77
C VAL A 142 -6.80 -16.99 3.60
N GLY A 143 -6.34 -18.20 3.28
CA GLY A 143 -6.45 -19.37 4.15
C GLY A 143 -7.49 -20.41 3.74
N ALA A 144 -8.15 -20.27 2.58
CA ALA A 144 -9.04 -21.31 2.08
C ALA A 144 -8.32 -22.66 1.92
N LYS A 145 -8.99 -23.72 2.34
CA LYS A 145 -8.46 -25.08 2.37
C LYS A 145 -8.89 -25.85 1.13
N ALA A 146 -8.10 -26.85 0.75
CA ALA A 146 -8.40 -27.74 -0.37
C ALA A 146 -9.77 -28.45 -0.27
N THR A 147 -10.32 -28.57 0.95
CA THR A 147 -11.63 -29.17 1.20
C THR A 147 -12.80 -28.20 1.10
N GLU A 148 -12.54 -26.89 1.02
CA GLU A 148 -13.56 -25.84 0.94
C GLU A 148 -13.85 -25.53 -0.53
N LEU A 149 -14.49 -26.47 -1.23
CA LEU A 149 -14.64 -26.46 -2.70
C LEU A 149 -15.27 -25.18 -3.25
N ASP A 150 -16.21 -24.57 -2.53
CA ASP A 150 -16.82 -23.28 -2.90
C ASP A 150 -15.79 -22.15 -3.05
N TYR A 151 -14.58 -22.29 -2.49
CA TYR A 151 -13.51 -21.31 -2.58
C TYR A 151 -12.36 -21.73 -3.50
N VAL A 152 -12.17 -23.02 -3.73
CA VAL A 152 -10.96 -23.58 -4.37
C VAL A 152 -11.23 -24.42 -5.61
N PHE A 153 -12.49 -24.53 -6.03
CA PHE A 153 -12.86 -25.27 -7.23
C PHE A 153 -13.89 -24.51 -8.05
N GLU A 154 -13.48 -24.02 -9.20
CA GLU A 154 -14.29 -23.26 -10.15
C GLU A 154 -15.50 -24.04 -10.69
N GLY A 155 -15.45 -25.38 -10.63
CA GLY A 155 -16.57 -26.26 -10.97
C GLY A 155 -17.55 -26.53 -9.83
N ALA A 156 -17.35 -25.96 -8.63
CA ALA A 156 -18.30 -26.09 -7.53
C ALA A 156 -19.60 -25.32 -7.83
N GLU A 157 -20.74 -25.85 -7.39
CA GLU A 157 -22.07 -25.24 -7.62
C GLU A 157 -22.14 -23.80 -7.08
N ASN A 158 -21.44 -23.54 -5.97
CA ASN A 158 -21.39 -22.23 -5.32
C ASN A 158 -19.97 -21.65 -5.32
N PHE A 159 -19.20 -21.84 -6.39
CA PHE A 159 -17.89 -21.22 -6.51
C PHE A 159 -18.00 -19.69 -6.33
N GLN A 160 -17.23 -19.15 -5.39
CA GLN A 160 -17.40 -17.77 -4.97
C GLN A 160 -16.10 -17.09 -4.56
N LEU A 161 -16.11 -15.78 -4.76
CA LEU A 161 -15.06 -14.89 -4.31
C LEU A 161 -15.32 -14.41 -2.88
N LEU A 162 -14.32 -14.53 -2.01
CA LEU A 162 -14.42 -13.99 -0.66
C LEU A 162 -14.58 -12.46 -0.69
N PRO A 163 -15.54 -11.87 0.06
CA PRO A 163 -15.83 -10.44 -0.01
C PRO A 163 -14.64 -9.52 0.21
N THR A 164 -13.67 -9.96 1.02
CA THR A 164 -12.45 -9.21 1.32
C THR A 164 -11.54 -8.98 0.11
N TYR A 165 -11.75 -9.68 -1.01
CA TYR A 165 -11.05 -9.40 -2.27
C TYR A 165 -11.21 -7.96 -2.73
N GLY A 166 -12.30 -7.29 -2.32
CA GLY A 166 -12.55 -5.88 -2.66
C GLY A 166 -11.46 -4.89 -2.29
N VAL A 167 -10.49 -5.28 -1.45
CA VAL A 167 -9.29 -4.45 -1.18
C VAL A 167 -8.28 -4.49 -2.33
N ILE A 168 -8.19 -5.60 -3.07
CA ILE A 168 -7.20 -5.84 -4.12
C ILE A 168 -7.25 -4.79 -5.25
N PRO A 169 -8.39 -4.57 -5.94
CA PRO A 169 -8.47 -3.56 -7.00
C PRO A 169 -8.29 -2.13 -6.49
N ALA A 170 -8.42 -1.89 -5.18
CA ALA A 170 -8.20 -0.58 -4.58
C ALA A 170 -6.72 -0.29 -4.29
N MET A 171 -5.86 -1.32 -4.20
CA MET A 171 -4.45 -1.14 -3.85
C MET A 171 -3.64 -0.40 -4.93
N THR A 172 -4.02 -0.58 -6.19
CA THR A 172 -3.31 0.00 -7.34
C THR A 172 -3.99 1.27 -7.88
N ALA A 173 -5.10 1.70 -7.26
CA ALA A 173 -5.87 2.84 -7.72
C ALA A 173 -5.06 4.14 -7.64
N ASP A 174 -5.09 4.93 -8.71
CA ASP A 174 -4.65 6.31 -8.67
C ASP A 174 -5.56 7.11 -7.73
N VAL A 175 -4.94 7.84 -6.80
CA VAL A 175 -5.61 8.67 -5.79
C VAL A 175 -5.60 10.16 -6.12
N GLY A 176 -4.99 10.58 -7.24
CA GLY A 176 -5.04 11.95 -7.73
C GLY A 176 -4.11 12.94 -7.02
N PHE A 177 -3.22 12.45 -6.15
CA PHE A 177 -2.21 13.25 -5.47
C PHE A 177 -0.97 12.42 -5.11
N SER A 178 0.11 13.10 -4.74
CA SER A 178 1.34 12.47 -4.23
C SER A 178 1.52 12.83 -2.76
N PHE A 179 1.88 11.86 -1.90
CA PHE A 179 1.96 12.07 -0.45
C PHE A 179 2.96 13.17 -0.07
N ASP A 180 4.09 13.27 -0.76
CA ASP A 180 5.12 14.28 -0.58
C ASP A 180 4.64 15.72 -0.82
N LYS A 181 3.53 15.91 -1.56
CA LYS A 181 2.93 17.23 -1.79
C LYS A 181 1.99 17.66 -0.68
N ILE A 182 1.40 16.73 0.05
CA ILE A 182 0.36 17.02 1.05
C ILE A 182 0.85 16.91 2.48
N VAL A 183 2.04 16.31 2.70
CA VAL A 183 2.67 16.22 4.02
C VAL A 183 4.18 16.49 3.94
N PRO A 184 4.78 17.10 4.98
CA PRO A 184 6.22 17.30 5.05
C PRO A 184 6.96 15.99 5.25
N ASN A 185 8.24 15.94 4.88
CA ASN A 185 9.16 14.84 5.20
C ASN A 185 8.63 13.44 4.85
N PHE A 186 7.84 13.32 3.77
CA PHE A 186 7.32 12.03 3.35
C PHE A 186 8.47 11.05 3.06
N ASN A 187 8.39 9.87 3.68
CA ASN A 187 9.32 8.78 3.41
C ASN A 187 8.52 7.46 3.30
N PRO A 188 8.48 6.84 2.10
CA PRO A 188 7.79 5.57 1.88
C PRO A 188 8.18 4.45 2.85
N MET A 189 9.44 4.41 3.31
CA MET A 189 9.92 3.38 4.25
C MET A 189 9.32 3.51 5.66
N THR A 190 8.70 4.65 5.95
CA THR A 190 8.08 4.95 7.25
C THR A 190 6.56 4.99 7.18
N LEU A 191 6.00 4.72 6.00
CA LEU A 191 4.57 4.58 5.77
C LEU A 191 4.10 3.24 6.35
N LEU A 192 3.05 3.30 7.17
CA LEU A 192 2.38 2.12 7.68
C LEU A 192 0.92 2.14 7.26
N HIS A 193 0.45 1.03 6.71
CA HIS A 193 -0.98 0.81 6.54
C HIS A 193 -1.59 0.59 7.94
N GLY A 194 -2.36 1.57 8.43
CA GLY A 194 -2.84 1.60 9.81
C GLY A 194 -4.26 1.05 9.97
N GLU A 195 -5.18 1.42 9.10
CA GLU A 195 -6.59 1.00 9.14
C GLU A 195 -7.13 0.76 7.73
N GLN A 196 -8.05 -0.20 7.62
CA GLN A 196 -8.73 -0.53 6.37
C GLN A 196 -10.23 -0.59 6.65
N TYR A 197 -11.01 0.05 5.79
CA TYR A 197 -12.44 -0.16 5.65
C TYR A 197 -12.74 -0.68 4.25
N LEU A 198 -13.62 -1.65 4.15
CA LEU A 198 -14.18 -2.15 2.89
C LEU A 198 -15.69 -2.26 3.04
N GLU A 199 -16.42 -1.73 2.07
CA GLU A 199 -17.84 -1.97 1.85
C GLU A 199 -18.03 -2.72 0.54
N VAL A 200 -18.81 -3.81 0.61
CA VAL A 200 -19.23 -4.59 -0.57
C VAL A 200 -20.62 -4.13 -0.97
N ARG A 201 -20.71 -3.51 -2.14
CA ARG A 201 -21.92 -2.85 -2.65
C ARG A 201 -22.73 -3.73 -3.60
N LYS A 202 -22.14 -4.81 -4.11
CA LYS A 202 -22.77 -5.77 -5.01
C LYS A 202 -22.70 -7.19 -4.44
N PHE A 203 -23.83 -7.90 -4.49
CA PHE A 203 -23.94 -9.33 -4.19
C PHE A 203 -24.82 -10.04 -5.23
N PRO A 204 -24.50 -11.29 -5.63
CA PRO A 204 -23.23 -11.98 -5.38
C PRO A 204 -22.06 -11.28 -6.08
N LEU A 205 -20.83 -11.52 -5.60
CA LEU A 205 -19.63 -11.01 -6.26
C LEU A 205 -19.33 -11.85 -7.51
N PRO A 206 -18.99 -11.22 -8.64
CA PRO A 206 -18.55 -11.97 -9.80
C PRO A 206 -17.22 -12.67 -9.52
N THR A 207 -17.05 -13.90 -10.02
CA THR A 207 -15.79 -14.68 -9.92
C THR A 207 -14.75 -14.28 -10.97
N SER A 208 -15.15 -13.45 -11.94
CA SER A 208 -14.31 -12.76 -12.92
C SER A 208 -14.96 -11.43 -13.31
N ALA A 209 -14.20 -10.35 -13.42
CA ALA A 209 -14.73 -9.08 -13.92
C ALA A 209 -13.64 -8.14 -14.44
N ASN A 210 -14.05 -7.19 -15.28
CA ASN A 210 -13.29 -5.98 -15.55
C ASN A 210 -13.81 -4.87 -14.64
N LEU A 211 -12.91 -4.22 -13.92
CA LEU A 211 -13.20 -3.20 -12.94
C LEU A 211 -12.47 -1.91 -13.32
N VAL A 212 -13.00 -0.80 -12.81
CA VAL A 212 -12.33 0.50 -12.80
C VAL A 212 -12.36 1.06 -11.39
N SER A 213 -11.19 1.38 -10.85
CA SER A 213 -11.05 2.02 -9.54
C SER A 213 -10.74 3.51 -9.69
N ARG A 214 -11.32 4.32 -8.80
CA ARG A 214 -11.04 5.76 -8.68
C ARG A 214 -10.75 6.11 -7.23
N GLY A 215 -9.56 6.60 -6.97
CA GLY A 215 -9.14 7.05 -5.64
C GLY A 215 -9.28 8.55 -5.48
N ARG A 216 -9.47 9.00 -4.24
CA ARG A 216 -9.41 10.43 -3.88
C ARG A 216 -9.01 10.61 -2.43
N LEU A 217 -8.48 11.78 -2.09
CA LEU A 217 -8.22 12.17 -0.71
C LEU A 217 -9.55 12.35 0.06
N LEU A 218 -9.65 11.76 1.25
CA LEU A 218 -10.72 12.07 2.21
C LEU A 218 -10.27 13.11 3.21
N GLU A 219 -9.07 12.93 3.75
CA GLU A 219 -8.48 13.85 4.71
C GLU A 219 -7.00 13.58 4.97
N ALA A 220 -6.29 14.63 5.39
CA ALA A 220 -4.98 14.53 6.02
C ALA A 220 -5.07 15.12 7.44
N VAL A 221 -4.67 14.33 8.44
CA VAL A 221 -4.73 14.69 9.87
C VAL A 221 -3.31 14.88 10.40
N ASP A 222 -3.05 16.03 11.00
CA ASP A 222 -1.78 16.34 11.66
C ASP A 222 -1.79 15.82 13.10
N LYS A 223 -0.91 14.86 13.39
CA LYS A 223 -0.67 14.29 14.73
C LYS A 223 0.58 14.87 15.39
N GLY A 224 1.03 16.04 14.95
CA GLY A 224 2.21 16.74 15.44
C GLY A 224 3.51 16.14 14.91
N LYS A 225 3.84 14.91 15.31
CA LYS A 225 5.05 14.20 14.84
C LYS A 225 4.79 13.20 13.71
N ALA A 226 3.56 13.12 13.24
CA ALA A 226 3.14 12.21 12.17
C ALA A 226 1.93 12.79 11.44
N ALA A 227 1.68 12.29 10.23
CA ALA A 227 0.41 12.49 9.54
C ALA A 227 -0.40 11.20 9.50
N VAL A 228 -1.72 11.35 9.45
CA VAL A 228 -2.63 10.28 9.04
C VAL A 228 -3.32 10.73 7.76
N VAL A 229 -3.13 10.00 6.68
CA VAL A 229 -3.79 10.30 5.40
C VAL A 229 -4.81 9.21 5.13
N LYS A 230 -6.04 9.61 4.82
CA LYS A 230 -7.12 8.68 4.48
C LYS A 230 -7.57 8.92 3.05
N THR A 231 -7.63 7.84 2.27
CA THR A 231 -8.08 7.85 0.87
C THR A 231 -9.34 7.01 0.74
N ALA A 232 -10.28 7.48 -0.08
CA ALA A 232 -11.43 6.71 -0.52
C ALA A 232 -11.12 6.13 -1.89
N ILE A 233 -11.54 4.89 -2.14
CA ILE A 233 -11.50 4.28 -3.46
C ILE A 233 -12.86 3.68 -3.77
N THR A 234 -13.47 4.11 -4.86
CA THR A 234 -14.68 3.47 -5.41
C THR A 234 -14.28 2.60 -6.59
N THR A 235 -14.77 1.37 -6.62
CA THR A 235 -14.51 0.41 -7.69
C THR A 235 -15.83 0.02 -8.35
N THR A 236 -15.90 0.16 -9.68
CA THR A 236 -17.09 -0.12 -10.49
C THR A 236 -16.82 -1.23 -11.51
N LEU A 237 -17.86 -1.93 -11.97
CA LEU A 237 -17.79 -2.74 -13.18
C LEU A 237 -17.49 -1.85 -14.39
N ALA A 238 -16.54 -2.24 -15.23
CA ALA A 238 -16.13 -1.45 -16.40
C ALA A 238 -17.27 -1.35 -17.43
N GLU A 239 -18.08 -2.39 -17.55
CA GLU A 239 -19.13 -2.52 -18.56
C GLU A 239 -20.39 -1.72 -18.21
N THR A 240 -20.72 -1.60 -16.92
CA THR A 240 -22.00 -1.03 -16.46
C THR A 240 -21.85 0.22 -15.62
N GLY A 241 -20.67 0.47 -15.06
CA GLY A 241 -20.45 1.53 -14.07
C GLY A 241 -21.08 1.25 -12.70
N GLU A 242 -21.64 0.05 -12.47
CA GLU A 242 -22.21 -0.34 -11.18
C GLU A 242 -21.11 -0.47 -10.12
N GLU A 243 -21.29 0.18 -8.97
CA GLU A 243 -20.34 0.10 -7.85
C GLU A 243 -20.32 -1.30 -7.23
N VAL A 244 -19.12 -1.87 -7.13
CA VAL A 244 -18.89 -3.19 -6.55
C VAL A 244 -18.30 -3.07 -5.15
N PHE A 245 -17.30 -2.17 -5.00
CA PHE A 245 -16.60 -1.96 -3.74
C PHE A 245 -16.42 -0.48 -3.44
N TYR A 246 -16.39 -0.17 -2.16
CA TYR A 246 -15.88 1.10 -1.65
C TYR A 246 -14.89 0.83 -0.53
N ASN A 247 -13.72 1.46 -0.59
CA ASN A 247 -12.65 1.30 0.39
C ASN A 247 -12.32 2.63 1.05
N GLU A 248 -11.96 2.60 2.33
CA GLU A 248 -11.15 3.66 2.94
C GLU A 248 -9.84 3.08 3.43
N MET A 249 -8.73 3.55 2.87
CA MET A 249 -7.38 3.18 3.29
C MET A 249 -6.81 4.29 4.18
N THR A 250 -6.28 3.91 5.34
CA THR A 250 -5.66 4.84 6.28
C THR A 250 -4.20 4.52 6.43
N VAL A 251 -3.34 5.46 6.01
CA VAL A 251 -1.90 5.34 6.18
C VAL A 251 -1.39 6.27 7.28
N PHE A 252 -0.46 5.77 8.07
CA PHE A 252 0.24 6.50 9.12
C PHE A 252 1.66 6.83 8.64
N LEU A 253 1.96 8.12 8.53
CA LEU A 253 3.22 8.63 7.99
C LEU A 253 4.05 9.21 9.14
N ARG A 254 5.02 8.42 9.63
CA ARG A 254 5.87 8.82 10.77
C ARG A 254 6.80 9.95 10.36
N GLY A 255 6.96 10.95 11.21
CA GLY A 255 7.82 12.11 10.94
C GLY A 255 7.19 13.17 10.03
N ALA A 256 6.06 12.87 9.40
CA ALA A 256 5.41 13.72 8.41
C ALA A 256 4.32 14.64 8.99
N GLY A 257 4.40 14.98 10.28
CA GLY A 257 3.47 15.90 10.95
C GLY A 257 3.94 17.35 10.94
N GLY A 258 3.23 18.21 11.65
CA GLY A 258 3.64 19.60 11.88
C GLY A 258 3.34 20.55 10.74
N PHE A 259 2.41 20.17 9.86
CA PHE A 259 1.92 20.99 8.74
C PHE A 259 0.69 21.84 9.10
N ASP A 260 0.32 21.87 10.37
CA ASP A 260 -0.80 22.62 10.94
C ASP A 260 -2.18 22.30 10.35
N GLY A 261 -2.34 21.07 9.84
CA GLY A 261 -3.63 20.55 9.42
C GLY A 261 -4.57 20.22 10.58
N GLN A 262 -5.76 19.72 10.24
CA GLN A 262 -6.74 19.28 11.21
C GLN A 262 -6.16 18.23 12.17
N LYS A 263 -6.48 18.34 13.46
CA LYS A 263 -5.89 17.48 14.51
C LYS A 263 -6.71 16.22 14.79
N GLN A 264 -8.01 16.27 14.51
CA GLN A 264 -8.94 15.18 14.74
C GLN A 264 -9.44 14.63 13.41
N PRO A 265 -9.52 13.30 13.26
CA PRO A 265 -10.14 12.70 12.10
C PRO A 265 -11.65 12.99 12.11
N ALA A 266 -12.24 13.18 10.93
CA ALA A 266 -13.69 13.25 10.80
C ALA A 266 -14.34 11.89 11.13
N ASP A 267 -15.54 11.93 11.70
CA ASP A 267 -16.38 10.74 11.89
C ASP A 267 -17.09 10.39 10.58
N ARG A 268 -16.92 9.14 10.13
CA ARG A 268 -17.53 8.52 8.95
C ARG A 268 -18.29 7.23 9.31
N GLY A 269 -18.82 7.16 10.53
CA GLY A 269 -19.67 6.06 10.97
C GLY A 269 -18.89 4.74 11.07
N ALA A 270 -19.33 3.70 10.34
CA ALA A 270 -18.74 2.37 10.41
C ALA A 270 -17.22 2.36 10.10
N ALA A 271 -16.77 3.22 9.17
CA ALA A 271 -15.37 3.32 8.76
C ALA A 271 -14.44 3.86 9.86
N THR A 272 -14.96 4.65 10.81
CA THR A 272 -14.17 5.29 11.89
C THR A 272 -14.58 4.83 13.29
N ALA A 273 -15.56 3.94 13.41
CA ALA A 273 -16.03 3.44 14.68
C ALA A 273 -14.91 2.77 15.49
N ALA A 274 -14.88 3.04 16.80
CA ALA A 274 -13.87 2.49 17.71
C ALA A 274 -14.00 0.98 17.91
N ASN A 275 -15.23 0.44 17.77
CA ASN A 275 -15.57 -0.98 17.88
C ASN A 275 -14.93 -1.66 19.10
N VAL A 276 -15.20 -1.10 20.29
CA VAL A 276 -14.69 -1.64 21.56
C VAL A 276 -15.33 -3.01 21.81
N PRO A 277 -14.55 -4.08 22.03
CA PRO A 277 -15.10 -5.40 22.34
C PRO A 277 -15.97 -5.40 23.61
N PRO A 278 -17.11 -6.10 23.61
CA PRO A 278 -17.93 -6.27 24.80
C PRO A 278 -17.16 -6.93 25.95
N LYS A 279 -17.48 -6.56 27.20
CA LYS A 279 -16.88 -7.14 28.42
C LYS A 279 -17.51 -8.50 28.78
N ARG A 280 -17.53 -9.44 27.83
CA ARG A 280 -18.02 -10.82 27.95
C ARG A 280 -17.17 -11.76 27.08
N ALA A 281 -17.31 -13.07 27.28
CA ALA A 281 -16.64 -14.05 26.42
C ALA A 281 -17.05 -13.86 24.94
N PRO A 282 -16.14 -14.13 23.97
CA PRO A 282 -16.49 -14.14 22.55
C PRO A 282 -17.59 -15.16 22.27
N ASP A 283 -18.48 -14.84 21.34
CA ASP A 283 -19.51 -15.77 20.84
C ASP A 283 -18.90 -16.85 19.95
N HIS A 284 -17.80 -16.50 19.27
CA HIS A 284 -17.03 -17.43 18.46
C HIS A 284 -15.54 -17.09 18.51
N VAL A 285 -14.72 -18.13 18.42
CA VAL A 285 -13.26 -18.03 18.33
C VAL A 285 -12.83 -18.91 17.17
N HIS A 286 -12.16 -18.32 16.19
CA HIS A 286 -11.55 -19.03 15.06
C HIS A 286 -10.03 -19.01 15.22
N GLU A 287 -9.39 -20.15 15.01
CA GLU A 287 -7.93 -20.26 14.97
C GLU A 287 -7.48 -20.60 13.54
N GLU A 288 -6.55 -19.82 13.01
CA GLU A 288 -6.00 -20.01 11.68
C GLU A 288 -4.47 -20.12 11.76
N TYR A 289 -3.93 -21.26 11.33
CA TYR A 289 -2.48 -21.42 11.18
C TYR A 289 -2.01 -20.75 9.88
N VAL A 290 -1.15 -19.74 10.01
CA VAL A 290 -0.54 -19.04 8.89
C VAL A 290 0.62 -19.89 8.38
N HIS A 291 0.49 -20.43 7.18
CA HIS A 291 1.56 -21.24 6.58
C HIS A 291 2.86 -20.42 6.45
N PRO A 292 4.06 -21.02 6.59
CA PRO A 292 5.33 -20.31 6.37
C PRO A 292 5.42 -19.58 5.01
N ASP A 293 4.76 -20.11 3.98
CA ASP A 293 4.72 -19.53 2.64
C ASP A 293 3.51 -18.60 2.40
N GLN A 294 2.69 -18.31 3.41
CA GLN A 294 1.42 -17.58 3.23
C GLN A 294 1.65 -16.20 2.60
N ALA A 295 2.68 -15.47 3.03
CA ALA A 295 3.01 -14.16 2.48
C ALA A 295 3.49 -14.25 1.01
N ALA A 296 4.19 -15.33 0.65
CA ALA A 296 4.65 -15.59 -0.71
C ALA A 296 3.50 -15.91 -1.67
N ILE A 297 2.43 -16.53 -1.16
CA ILE A 297 1.20 -16.80 -1.92
C ILE A 297 0.33 -15.54 -2.01
N TYR A 298 0.03 -14.90 -0.88
CA TYR A 298 -0.87 -13.74 -0.82
C TYR A 298 -0.40 -12.56 -1.68
N ARG A 299 0.93 -12.31 -1.73
CA ARG A 299 1.48 -11.22 -2.56
C ARG A 299 1.13 -11.37 -4.05
N LEU A 300 0.87 -12.58 -4.53
CA LEU A 300 0.50 -12.83 -5.92
C LEU A 300 -0.88 -12.24 -6.26
N SER A 301 -1.69 -11.90 -5.25
CA SER A 301 -2.95 -11.17 -5.42
C SER A 301 -2.75 -9.67 -5.63
N GLY A 302 -1.54 -9.10 -5.47
CA GLY A 302 -1.27 -7.71 -5.88
C GLY A 302 -0.30 -6.90 -5.02
N ASP A 303 -0.04 -7.31 -3.77
CA ASP A 303 0.91 -6.60 -2.90
C ASP A 303 2.32 -7.22 -2.94
N TYR A 304 3.12 -6.73 -3.88
CA TYR A 304 4.48 -7.20 -4.12
C TYR A 304 5.55 -6.59 -3.20
N ASN A 305 5.19 -5.82 -2.17
CA ASN A 305 6.15 -5.15 -1.29
C ASN A 305 7.22 -6.13 -0.73
N PRO A 306 8.53 -5.86 -0.94
CA PRO A 306 9.60 -6.75 -0.50
C PRO A 306 9.62 -7.03 1.00
N LEU A 307 9.01 -6.16 1.83
CA LEU A 307 8.85 -6.34 3.28
C LEU A 307 8.31 -7.73 3.67
N HIS A 308 7.49 -8.32 2.79
CA HIS A 308 6.77 -9.56 3.04
C HIS A 308 7.50 -10.81 2.52
N VAL A 309 8.65 -10.67 1.86
CA VAL A 309 9.37 -11.83 1.28
C VAL A 309 10.89 -11.74 1.38
N ASP A 310 11.48 -10.54 1.33
CA ASP A 310 12.94 -10.33 1.38
C ASP A 310 13.41 -10.06 2.82
N PRO A 311 14.22 -10.96 3.42
CA PRO A 311 14.77 -10.75 4.76
C PRO A 311 15.64 -9.49 4.90
N ALA A 312 16.39 -9.10 3.85
CA ALA A 312 17.24 -7.91 3.90
C ALA A 312 16.39 -6.65 3.98
N PHE A 313 15.36 -6.56 3.14
CA PHE A 313 14.41 -5.45 3.16
C PHE A 313 13.59 -5.39 4.45
N ALA A 314 13.12 -6.54 4.95
CA ALA A 314 12.41 -6.61 6.23
C ALA A 314 13.27 -6.09 7.40
N LYS A 315 14.57 -6.43 7.41
CA LYS A 315 15.54 -5.92 8.39
C LYS A 315 15.73 -4.40 8.29
N MET A 316 15.78 -3.84 7.08
CA MET A 316 15.82 -2.38 6.88
C MET A 316 14.57 -1.70 7.45
N GLY A 317 13.39 -2.33 7.33
CA GLY A 317 12.13 -1.90 7.94
C GLY A 317 12.05 -2.10 9.47
N GLY A 318 13.09 -2.64 10.10
CA GLY A 318 13.14 -2.88 11.55
C GLY A 318 12.54 -4.21 12.02
N PHE A 319 12.23 -5.13 11.09
CA PHE A 319 11.70 -6.45 11.40
C PHE A 319 12.81 -7.51 11.45
N LYS A 320 12.62 -8.55 12.26
CA LYS A 320 13.62 -9.64 12.38
C LYS A 320 13.61 -10.58 11.17
N LYS A 321 12.48 -10.70 10.50
CA LYS A 321 12.20 -11.51 9.32
C LYS A 321 11.00 -10.92 8.57
N PRO A 322 10.70 -11.35 7.34
CA PRO A 322 9.51 -10.92 6.64
C PRO A 322 8.23 -11.18 7.46
N ILE A 323 7.33 -10.21 7.46
CA ILE A 323 6.04 -10.27 8.16
C ILE A 323 4.92 -10.56 7.18
N LEU A 324 3.83 -11.15 7.65
CA LEU A 324 2.62 -11.32 6.85
C LEU A 324 1.99 -9.95 6.55
N HIS A 325 1.38 -9.81 5.37
CA HIS A 325 0.59 -8.62 5.03
C HIS A 325 -0.55 -8.41 6.04
N GLY A 326 -0.76 -7.16 6.47
CA GLY A 326 -1.91 -6.80 7.29
C GLY A 326 -3.23 -7.17 6.57
N LEU A 327 -3.31 -6.92 5.26
CA LEU A 327 -4.48 -7.27 4.45
C LEU A 327 -4.69 -8.78 4.29
N CYS A 328 -3.65 -9.62 4.43
CA CYS A 328 -3.82 -11.08 4.51
C CYS A 328 -4.47 -11.47 5.85
N SER A 329 -4.02 -10.89 6.97
CA SER A 329 -4.66 -11.10 8.29
C SER A 329 -6.12 -10.63 8.29
N PHE A 330 -6.40 -9.52 7.60
CA PHE A 330 -7.76 -9.02 7.36
C PHE A 330 -8.60 -10.00 6.53
N GLY A 331 -8.03 -10.56 5.47
CA GLY A 331 -8.68 -11.57 4.64
C GLY A 331 -9.04 -12.83 5.43
N ILE A 332 -8.10 -13.33 6.26
CA ILE A 332 -8.30 -14.47 7.16
C ILE A 332 -9.45 -14.21 8.14
N ALA A 333 -9.46 -13.04 8.80
CA ALA A 333 -10.53 -12.68 9.72
C ALA A 333 -11.89 -12.53 9.00
N GLY A 334 -11.89 -11.91 7.82
CA GLY A 334 -13.09 -11.75 7.00
C GLY A 334 -13.67 -13.07 6.51
N LYS A 335 -12.82 -14.03 6.10
CA LYS A 335 -13.23 -15.39 5.78
C LYS A 335 -13.90 -16.06 6.98
N ALA A 336 -13.26 -16.02 8.15
CA ALA A 336 -13.79 -16.63 9.36
C ALA A 336 -15.14 -16.03 9.78
N ILE A 337 -15.34 -14.71 9.61
CA ILE A 337 -16.63 -14.05 9.84
C ILE A 337 -17.65 -14.48 8.80
N TYR A 338 -17.28 -14.53 7.52
CA TYR A 338 -18.17 -14.92 6.43
C TYR A 338 -18.67 -16.35 6.62
N ASP A 339 -17.75 -17.30 6.86
CA ASP A 339 -18.08 -18.71 7.08
C ASP A 339 -19.03 -18.89 8.28
N LYS A 340 -18.82 -18.10 9.34
CA LYS A 340 -19.58 -18.24 10.57
C LYS A 340 -20.92 -17.53 10.56
N PHE A 341 -20.99 -16.34 9.98
CA PHE A 341 -22.11 -15.41 10.14
C PHE A 341 -22.77 -14.98 8.83
N GLY A 342 -22.20 -15.33 7.68
CA GLY A 342 -22.75 -15.07 6.35
C GLY A 342 -22.23 -13.78 5.70
N PRO A 343 -22.91 -13.30 4.64
CA PRO A 343 -22.43 -12.21 3.80
C PRO A 343 -22.12 -10.91 4.55
N ILE A 344 -20.95 -10.34 4.25
CA ILE A 344 -20.41 -9.14 4.89
C ILE A 344 -20.73 -7.91 4.04
N LYS A 345 -21.59 -7.01 4.53
CA LYS A 345 -21.85 -5.71 3.88
C LYS A 345 -20.63 -4.80 3.96
N ASN A 346 -20.02 -4.67 5.12
CA ASN A 346 -18.78 -3.92 5.29
C ASN A 346 -17.93 -4.50 6.41
N ILE A 347 -16.63 -4.22 6.39
CA ILE A 347 -15.65 -4.65 7.38
C ILE A 347 -14.61 -3.55 7.59
N LYS A 348 -14.34 -3.25 8.86
CA LYS A 348 -13.38 -2.25 9.31
C LYS A 348 -12.36 -2.89 10.23
N VAL A 349 -11.08 -2.58 10.07
CA VAL A 349 -10.00 -3.01 10.97
C VAL A 349 -9.01 -1.90 11.29
N ARG A 350 -8.34 -2.02 12.43
CA ARG A 350 -7.06 -1.34 12.72
C ARG A 350 -5.98 -2.39 12.89
N PHE A 351 -4.88 -2.25 12.16
CA PHE A 351 -3.71 -3.11 12.32
C PHE A 351 -2.94 -2.70 13.59
N ALA A 352 -2.87 -3.62 14.54
CA ALA A 352 -2.38 -3.37 15.90
C ALA A 352 -1.01 -4.01 16.19
N GLY A 353 -0.53 -4.83 15.26
CA GLY A 353 0.75 -5.53 15.36
C GLY A 353 1.03 -6.36 14.12
N THR A 354 2.13 -7.11 14.17
CA THR A 354 2.56 -7.97 13.07
C THR A 354 2.27 -9.43 13.34
N VAL A 355 2.05 -10.19 12.26
CA VAL A 355 1.99 -11.65 12.29
C VAL A 355 3.17 -12.15 11.46
N ASP A 356 3.90 -13.12 11.97
CA ASP A 356 4.94 -13.78 11.22
C ASP A 356 4.37 -15.04 10.54
N PRO A 357 4.72 -15.32 9.28
CA PRO A 357 4.42 -16.63 8.69
C PRO A 357 4.95 -17.78 9.56
N GLY A 358 4.14 -18.82 9.73
CA GLY A 358 4.34 -19.93 10.68
C GLY A 358 3.72 -19.73 12.07
N GLN A 359 3.03 -18.62 12.33
CA GLN A 359 2.27 -18.38 13.57
C GLN A 359 0.78 -18.69 13.40
N THR A 360 0.04 -18.68 14.51
CA THR A 360 -1.41 -18.90 14.53
C THR A 360 -2.13 -17.61 14.88
N ILE A 361 -3.09 -17.20 14.05
CA ILE A 361 -4.00 -16.09 14.34
C ILE A 361 -5.23 -16.64 15.07
N ILE A 362 -5.56 -16.06 16.22
CA ILE A 362 -6.83 -16.27 16.91
C ILE A 362 -7.72 -15.06 16.63
N THR A 363 -8.88 -15.26 16.03
CA THR A 363 -9.90 -14.24 15.81
C THR A 363 -11.07 -14.47 16.76
N GLU A 364 -11.24 -13.53 17.69
CA GLU A 364 -12.33 -13.52 18.68
C GLU A 364 -13.46 -12.63 18.18
N MET A 365 -14.70 -13.11 18.21
CA MET A 365 -15.86 -12.48 17.58
C MET A 365 -17.05 -12.37 18.54
N TRP A 366 -17.70 -11.21 18.55
CA TRP A 366 -18.89 -10.89 19.32
C TRP A 366 -19.99 -10.37 18.40
N LYS A 367 -21.13 -11.06 18.34
CA LYS A 367 -22.27 -10.68 17.48
C LYS A 367 -23.25 -9.80 18.27
N GLU A 368 -23.38 -8.55 17.84
CA GLU A 368 -24.30 -7.54 18.38
C GLU A 368 -25.30 -7.16 17.26
N GLY A 369 -26.45 -7.82 17.22
CA GLY A 369 -27.43 -7.65 16.14
C GLY A 369 -26.90 -8.14 14.78
N ASN A 370 -26.83 -7.23 13.80
CA ASN A 370 -26.24 -7.49 12.47
C ASN A 370 -24.75 -7.12 12.39
N LYS A 371 -24.13 -6.72 13.50
CA LYS A 371 -22.73 -6.33 13.57
C LYS A 371 -21.93 -7.40 14.33
N VAL A 372 -20.77 -7.77 13.78
CA VAL A 372 -19.80 -8.66 14.42
C VAL A 372 -18.59 -7.81 14.80
N ILE A 373 -18.44 -7.50 16.08
CA ILE A 373 -17.20 -6.88 16.61
C ILE A 373 -16.17 -7.99 16.73
N PHE A 374 -14.92 -7.73 16.34
CA PHE A 374 -13.87 -8.74 16.44
C PHE A 374 -12.49 -8.17 16.77
N THR A 375 -11.62 -9.05 17.22
CA THR A 375 -10.18 -8.77 17.39
C THR A 375 -9.38 -9.98 16.94
N SER A 376 -8.13 -9.77 16.55
CA SER A 376 -7.20 -10.87 16.27
C SER A 376 -5.91 -10.72 17.04
N LYS A 377 -5.35 -11.85 17.49
CA LYS A 377 -4.08 -11.94 18.21
C LYS A 377 -3.25 -13.13 17.73
N VAL A 378 -1.94 -13.05 17.92
CA VAL A 378 -1.00 -14.14 17.66
C VAL A 378 -1.01 -15.10 18.85
N LYS A 379 -1.45 -16.36 18.64
CA LYS A 379 -1.57 -17.38 19.70
C LYS A 379 -0.30 -17.55 20.51
N GLU A 380 0.83 -17.61 19.82
CA GLU A 380 2.14 -17.93 20.40
C GLU A 380 2.68 -16.82 21.29
N THR A 381 2.21 -15.58 21.13
CA THR A 381 2.75 -14.42 21.85
C THR A 381 1.71 -13.65 22.66
N GLY A 382 0.42 -13.91 22.42
CA GLY A 382 -0.70 -13.13 22.96
C GLY A 382 -0.79 -11.69 22.41
N LYS A 383 0.09 -11.27 21.49
CA LYS A 383 0.13 -9.91 20.97
C LYS A 383 -1.02 -9.66 19.98
N PRO A 384 -1.64 -8.47 20.00
CA PRO A 384 -2.70 -8.14 19.05
C PRO A 384 -2.14 -7.98 17.62
N SER A 385 -2.89 -8.42 16.63
CA SER A 385 -2.65 -8.17 15.20
C SER A 385 -3.74 -7.28 14.59
N ILE A 386 -5.01 -7.48 14.96
CA ILE A 386 -6.15 -6.64 14.55
C ILE A 386 -6.92 -6.20 15.78
N ALA A 387 -7.26 -4.90 15.84
CA ALA A 387 -8.07 -4.29 16.89
C ALA A 387 -9.08 -3.31 16.32
N GLY A 388 -9.99 -2.82 17.17
CA GLY A 388 -10.97 -1.78 16.82
C GLY A 388 -11.78 -2.14 15.58
N ALA A 389 -12.12 -3.43 15.44
CA ALA A 389 -12.63 -4.00 14.21
C ALA A 389 -14.07 -4.46 14.33
N ALA A 390 -14.81 -4.33 13.24
CA ALA A 390 -16.15 -4.87 13.13
C ALA A 390 -16.51 -5.14 11.67
N ALA A 391 -17.40 -6.10 11.46
CA ALA A 391 -18.07 -6.35 10.19
C ALA A 391 -19.58 -6.17 10.36
N GLU A 392 -20.24 -5.43 9.47
CA GLU A 392 -21.69 -5.42 9.37
C GLU A 392 -22.12 -6.46 8.33
N LEU A 393 -23.09 -7.29 8.70
CA LEU A 393 -23.64 -8.34 7.84
C LEU A 393 -24.74 -7.78 6.94
N VAL A 394 -24.94 -8.40 5.78
CA VAL A 394 -26.10 -8.12 4.92
C VAL A 394 -27.38 -8.50 5.68
N SER A 395 -28.31 -7.55 5.82
CA SER A 395 -29.60 -7.78 6.48
C SER A 395 -30.42 -8.82 5.71
N ALA A 396 -31.05 -9.76 6.42
CA ALA A 396 -31.91 -10.80 5.84
C ALA A 396 -33.09 -10.24 4.99
N ASP A 397 -33.48 -8.98 5.17
CA ASP A 397 -34.53 -8.35 4.35
C ASP A 397 -34.10 -8.04 2.90
N LYS A 398 -32.79 -8.08 2.61
CA LYS A 398 -32.24 -7.95 1.25
C LYS A 398 -31.80 -9.28 0.64
N SER A 399 -31.83 -10.39 1.38
CA SER A 399 -31.52 -11.73 0.86
C SER A 399 -32.75 -12.41 0.23
N LYS A 400 -33.61 -11.63 -0.44
CA LYS A 400 -34.68 -12.22 -1.26
C LYS A 400 -34.08 -12.67 -2.60
N ILE A 401 -33.76 -13.97 -2.61
CA ILE A 401 -33.78 -14.94 -3.71
C ILE A 401 -33.02 -14.54 -4.97
#